data_AF-A0A7M2GWS6-F1
#
_entry.id   AF-A0A7M2GWS6-F1
#
_cell.length_a   1.000
_cell.length_b   1.000
_cell.length_c   1.000
_cell.angle_alpha   90.00
_cell.angle_beta   90.00
_cell.angle_gamma   90.00
#
_symmetry.space_group_name_H-M   'P 1'
#
loop_
_entity.id
_entity.type
_entity.pdbx_description
1 polymer ?
#
loop_
_entity_poly.entity_id
_entity_poly.type
_entity_poly.pdbx_seq_one_letter_code
_entity_poly.pdbx_strand_id
1 'polypeptide(L)' 'MDPTVVISTFERIANDDTVELSVDDAVAGLAALLASEPFSDAARALLETVGATLYRVGLDGYEG' A
#
# COMPACT_ATOMS: atom_id res chain seq x y z
N MET A 1 -16.41 -6.18 5.43
CA MET A 1 -15.60 -6.03 6.65
C MET A 1 -15.74 -4.58 7.09
N ASP A 2 -15.87 -4.31 8.38
CA ASP A 2 -15.99 -2.94 8.90
C ASP A 2 -14.67 -2.18 8.68
N PRO A 3 -14.69 -0.90 8.24
CA PRO A 3 -13.46 -0.12 8.04
C PRO A 3 -12.56 -0.05 9.27
N THR A 4 -13.13 -0.04 10.48
CA THR A 4 -12.38 -0.03 11.74
C THR A 4 -11.57 -1.33 11.90
N VAL A 5 -12.14 -2.47 11.53
CA VAL A 5 -11.45 -3.77 11.58
C VAL A 5 -10.29 -3.80 10.59
N VAL A 6 -10.46 -3.19 9.42
CA VAL A 6 -9.39 -3.08 8.41
C VAL A 6 -8.26 -2.18 8.95
N ILE A 7 -8.59 -1.03 9.54
CA ILE A 7 -7.60 -0.12 10.15
C ILE A 7 -6.84 -0.82 11.28
N SER A 8 -7.51 -1.49 12.20
CA SER A 8 -6.84 -2.24 13.27
C SER A 8 -5.94 -3.35 12.75
N THR A 9 -6.25 -3.92 11.58
CA THR A 9 -5.36 -4.88 10.92
C THR A 9 -4.10 -4.19 10.39
N PHE A 10 -4.22 -3.01 9.79
CA PHE A 10 -3.07 -2.22 9.36
C PHE A 10 -2.18 -1.83 10.53
N GLU A 11 -2.77 -1.33 11.63
CA GLU A 11 -2.04 -0.98 12.84
C GLU A 11 -1.26 -2.17 13.39
N ARG A 12 -1.89 -3.35 13.46
CA ARG A 12 -1.23 -4.56 13.93
C ARG A 12 -0.03 -4.93 13.07
N ILE A 13 -0.17 -4.90 11.73
CA ILE A 13 0.92 -5.25 10.81
C ILE A 13 2.04 -4.20 10.90
N ALA A 14 1.70 -2.92 10.98
CA ALA A 14 2.68 -1.84 11.06
C ALA A 14 3.51 -1.85 12.35
N ASN A 15 2.99 -2.42 13.44
CA ASN A 15 3.69 -2.54 14.72
C ASN A 15 4.28 -3.94 14.95
N ASP A 16 4.27 -4.81 13.93
CA ASP A 16 4.85 -6.15 14.04
C ASP A 16 6.31 -6.10 13.58
N ASP A 17 7.24 -6.10 14.55
CA ASP A 17 8.68 -6.07 14.30
C ASP A 17 9.21 -7.33 13.56
N THR A 18 8.37 -8.36 13.40
CA THR A 18 8.72 -9.56 12.62
C THR A 18 8.42 -9.42 11.14
N VAL A 19 7.72 -8.36 10.73
CA VAL A 19 7.35 -8.08 9.35
C VAL A 19 8.21 -6.94 8.80
N GLU A 20 8.99 -7.23 7.77
CA GLU A 20 9.69 -6.19 7.02
C GLU A 20 8.71 -5.47 6.09
N LEU A 21 8.54 -4.16 6.30
CA LEU A 21 7.65 -3.32 5.50
C LEU A 21 8.45 -2.36 4.62
N SER A 22 8.89 -2.87 3.48
CA SER A 22 9.58 -2.10 2.43
C SER A 22 8.58 -1.33 1.57
N VAL A 23 8.79 -0.01 1.43
CA VAL A 23 7.94 0.85 0.58
C VAL A 23 8.08 0.46 -0.89
N ASP A 24 9.30 0.15 -1.34
CA ASP A 24 9.56 -0.27 -2.72
C ASP A 24 8.85 -1.59 -3.06
N ASP A 25 8.93 -2.57 -2.16
CA ASP A 25 8.25 -3.86 -2.35
C ASP A 25 6.72 -3.71 -2.31
N ALA A 26 6.20 -2.85 -1.43
CA ALA A 26 4.77 -2.55 -1.38
C ALA A 26 4.28 -1.90 -2.69
N VAL A 27 5.03 -0.94 -3.25
CA VAL A 27 4.71 -0.31 -4.54
C VAL A 27 4.78 -1.33 -5.68
N ALA A 28 5.84 -2.15 -5.73
CA ALA A 28 5.99 -3.17 -6.76
C ALA A 28 4.87 -4.22 -6.71
N GLY A 29 4.52 -4.70 -5.51
CA GLY A 29 3.42 -5.64 -5.31
C GLY A 29 2.07 -5.08 -5.73
N LEU A 30 1.78 -3.82 -5.39
CA LEU A 30 0.55 -3.15 -5.80
C LEU A 30 0.48 -2.95 -7.32
N ALA A 31 1.58 -2.58 -7.97
CA ALA A 31 1.64 -2.44 -9.42
C ALA A 31 1.38 -3.78 -10.13
N ALA A 32 1.98 -4.87 -9.64
CA ALA A 32 1.75 -6.21 -10.17
C ALA A 32 0.29 -6.66 -9.99
N LEU A 33 -0.33 -6.32 -8.85
CA LEU A 33 -1.74 -6.61 -8.59
C LEU A 33 -2.65 -5.86 -9.58
N LEU A 34 -2.45 -4.55 -9.75
CA LEU A 34 -3.21 -3.70 -10.68
C LEU A 34 -3.06 -4.11 -12.16
N ALA A 35 -1.95 -4.76 -12.51
CA ALA A 35 -1.70 -5.28 -13.84
C ALA A 35 -2.33 -6.65 -14.09
N SER A 36 -2.58 -7.44 -13.04
CA SER A 36 -3.02 -8.84 -13.15
C SER A 36 -4.51 -9.04 -12.86
N GLU A 37 -5.12 -8.22 -12.00
CA GLU A 37 -6.51 -8.39 -11.59
C GLU A 37 -7.48 -7.33 -12.16
N PRO A 38 -8.71 -7.74 -12.51
CA PRO A 38 -9.75 -6.80 -12.88
C PRO A 38 -10.36 -6.14 -11.64
N PHE A 39 -10.17 -4.83 -11.52
CA PHE A 39 -10.81 -3.99 -10.50
C PHE A 39 -11.93 -3.15 -11.13
N SER A 40 -12.90 -2.72 -10.31
CA SER A 40 -13.80 -1.65 -10.74
C SER A 40 -13.02 -0.34 -10.90
N ASP A 41 -13.48 0.56 -11.77
CA ASP A 41 -12.80 1.84 -12.02
C ASP A 41 -12.58 2.65 -10.74
N ALA A 42 -13.56 2.66 -9.84
CA ALA A 42 -13.47 3.35 -8.56
C ALA A 42 -12.40 2.72 -7.63
N ALA A 43 -12.33 1.39 -7.57
CA ALA A 43 -11.32 0.70 -6.78
C ALA A 43 -9.92 0.89 -7.37
N ARG A 44 -9.80 0.80 -8.70
CA ARG A 44 -8.56 1.04 -9.42
C ARG A 44 -8.00 2.44 -9.16
N ALA A 45 -8.83 3.47 -9.29
CA ALA A 45 -8.42 4.86 -9.05
C ALA A 45 -7.95 5.10 -7.61
N LEU A 46 -8.62 4.48 -6.62
CA LEU A 46 -8.21 4.57 -5.23
C LEU A 46 -6.85 3.88 -4.99
N LEU A 47 -6.67 2.67 -5.53
CA LEU A 47 -5.43 1.91 -5.42
C LEU A 47 -4.25 2.60 -6.12
N GLU A 48 -4.47 3.17 -7.31
CA GLU A 48 -3.47 3.99 -8.01
C GLU A 48 -3.07 5.21 -7.18
N THR A 49 -4.02 5.86 -6.51
CA THR A 49 -3.75 6.99 -5.60
C THR A 49 -2.92 6.56 -4.38
N VAL A 50 -3.24 5.41 -3.79
CA VAL A 50 -2.46 4.83 -2.68
C VAL A 50 -1.03 4.53 -3.13
N GLY A 51 -0.86 3.88 -4.30
CA GLY A 51 0.44 3.59 -4.87
C GLY A 51 1.28 4.84 -5.13
N ALA A 52 0.69 5.88 -5.72
CA ALA A 52 1.37 7.16 -5.93
C ALA A 52 1.77 7.85 -4.60
N THR A 53 0.93 7.74 -3.57
CA THR A 53 1.22 8.30 -2.24
C THR A 53 2.39 7.59 -1.59
N LEU A 54 2.42 6.25 -1.63
CA LEU A 54 3.53 5.44 -1.13
C LEU A 54 4.83 5.73 -1.88
N TYR A 55 4.77 5.80 -3.21
CA TYR A 55 5.93 6.10 -4.04
C TYR A 55 6.53 7.48 -3.68
N ARG A 56 5.70 8.50 -3.47
CA ARG A 56 6.18 9.82 -3.01
C ARG A 56 6.86 9.75 -1.65
N VAL A 57 6.29 9.02 -0.68
CA VAL A 57 6.92 8.85 0.64
C VAL A 57 8.27 8.15 0.54
N GLY A 58 8.40 7.15 -0.35
CA GLY A 58 9.67 6.48 -0.62
C GLY A 58 10.73 7.42 -1.21
N LEU A 59 10.33 8.32 -2.11
CA LEU A 59 11.22 9.34 -2.67
C LEU A 59 11.66 10.36 -1.61
N ASP A 60 10.72 10.87 -0.81
CA ASP A 60 10.99 11.86 0.24
C ASP A 60 11.89 11.28 1.35
N GLY A 61 11.80 9.97 1.60
CA GLY A 61 12.65 9.25 2.57
C GLY A 61 14.09 9.03 2.12
N TYR A 62 14.41 9.26 0.84
CA TYR A 62 15.76 9.12 0.28
C TYR A 62 16.62 10.40 0.41
N GLU A 63 16.02 11.52 0.86
CA GLU A 63 16.71 12.81 1.08
C GLU A 63 17.30 12.98 2.50
N GLY A 64 17.40 11.90 3.30
CA GLY A 64 17.90 11.90 4.69
C GLY A 64 19.28 11.28 4.88
#